data_AF-A0A239NKI8-F1
#
_entry.id   AF-A0A239NKI8-F1
#
_cell.length_a   1.000
_cell.length_b   1.000
_cell.length_c   1.000
_cell.angle_alpha   90.00
_cell.angle_beta   90.00
_cell.angle_gamma   90.00
#
_symmetry.space_group_name_H-M   'P 1'
#
loop_
_entity.id
_entity.type
_entity.pdbx_description
1 polymer ?
#
loop_
_entity_poly.entity_id
_entity_poly.type
_entity_poly.pdbx_seq_one_letter_code
_entity_poly.pdbx_strand_id
1 'polypeptide(L)' 'MARTREFDLDTAVDAAMGVFRAKGYEGASMRDLAEATNLGSGSLYAAFGSKEGLYLAALDRYRHGTPPHW' A
#
# COMPACT_ATOMS: atom_id res chain seq x y z
N MET A 1 18.18 11.41 6.34
CA MET A 1 17.04 10.69 6.97
C MET A 1 15.82 10.47 6.07
N ALA A 2 15.82 10.83 4.77
CA ALA A 2 14.64 10.63 3.91
C ALA A 2 14.44 9.19 3.38
N ARG A 3 15.55 8.46 3.14
CA ARG A 3 15.55 7.13 2.53
C ARG A 3 14.80 6.06 3.33
N THR A 4 14.83 6.15 4.66
CA THR A 4 14.08 5.22 5.54
C THR A 4 12.58 5.36 5.32
N ARG A 5 12.07 6.59 5.20
CA ARG A 5 10.65 6.83 4.97
C ARG A 5 10.17 6.36 3.60
N GLU A 6 10.95 6.60 2.54
CA GLU A 6 10.60 6.08 1.21
C GLU A 6 10.55 4.55 1.20
N PHE A 7 11.52 3.89 1.84
CA PHE A 7 11.55 2.43 1.95
C PHE A 7 10.35 1.87 2.74
N ASP A 8 9.97 2.54 3.84
CA ASP A 8 8.79 2.17 4.63
C ASP A 8 7.49 2.30 3.80
N LEU A 9 7.41 3.30 2.92
CA LEU A 9 6.27 3.49 2.02
C LEU A 9 6.21 2.44 0.92
N ASP A 10 7.34 2.11 0.28
CA ASP A 10 7.39 1.03 -0.71
C ASP A 10 6.93 -0.30 -0.11
N THR A 11 7.40 -0.61 1.10
CA THR A 11 7.01 -1.81 1.84
C THR A 11 5.50 -1.79 2.17
N ALA A 12 4.96 -0.63 2.55
CA ALA A 12 3.53 -0.48 2.78
C ALA A 12 2.71 -0.67 1.50
N VAL A 13 3.19 -0.17 0.36
CA VAL A 13 2.53 -0.37 -0.93
C VAL A 13 2.51 -1.86 -1.30
N ASP A 14 3.61 -2.59 -1.07
CA ASP A 14 3.67 -4.04 -1.31
C ASP A 14 2.69 -4.83 -0.42
N ALA A 15 2.59 -4.49 0.86
CA ALA A 15 1.64 -5.12 1.77
C ALA A 15 0.18 -4.78 1.41
N ALA A 16 -0.11 -3.52 1.06
CA ALA A 16 -1.43 -3.07 0.62
C ALA A 16 -1.87 -3.77 -0.67
N MET A 17 -0.95 -3.96 -1.62
CA MET A 17 -1.19 -4.74 -2.84
C MET A 17 -1.66 -6.17 -2.54
N GLY A 18 -1.08 -6.82 -1.51
CA GLY A 18 -1.54 -8.13 -1.04
C GLY A 18 -3.00 -8.12 -0.57
N VAL A 19 -3.39 -7.10 0.19
CA VAL A 19 -4.79 -6.93 0.64
C VAL A 19 -5.74 -6.71 -0.53
N PHE A 20 -5.39 -5.81 -1.45
CA PHE A 20 -6.20 -5.54 -2.63
C PHE A 20 -6.36 -6.76 -3.52
N ARG A 21 -5.31 -7.58 -3.66
CA ARG A 21 -5.38 -8.82 -4.44
C ARG A 21 -6.26 -9.87 -3.79
N ALA A 22 -6.24 -9.96 -2.46
CA ALA A 22 -7.02 -10.97 -1.71
C ALA A 22 -8.51 -10.58 -1.56
N LYS A 23 -8.81 -9.30 -1.32
CA LYS A 23 -10.16 -8.82 -1.00
C LYS A 23 -10.83 -8.03 -2.13
N GLY A 24 -10.08 -7.65 -3.16
CA GLY A 24 -10.51 -6.66 -4.14
C GLY A 24 -10.49 -5.23 -3.57
N TYR A 25 -10.61 -4.24 -4.45
CA TYR A 25 -10.64 -2.83 -4.05
C TYR A 25 -11.81 -2.51 -3.10
N GLU A 26 -13.02 -2.98 -3.42
CA GLU A 26 -14.21 -2.71 -2.60
C GLU A 26 -14.19 -3.47 -1.27
N GLY A 27 -13.69 -4.70 -1.24
CA GLY A 27 -13.59 -5.51 -0.03
C GLY A 27 -12.47 -5.09 0.92
N ALA A 28 -11.50 -4.30 0.46
CA ALA A 28 -10.44 -3.73 1.28
C ALA A 28 -10.92 -2.46 2.00
N SER A 29 -10.82 -2.45 3.33
CA SER A 29 -11.05 -1.25 4.13
C SER A 29 -9.74 -0.54 4.47
N MET A 30 -9.81 0.75 4.82
CA MET A 30 -8.65 1.49 5.35
C MET A 30 -8.06 0.84 6.61
N ARG A 31 -8.86 0.10 7.37
CA ARG A 31 -8.39 -0.64 8.56
C ARG A 31 -7.57 -1.86 8.18
N ASP A 32 -8.04 -2.64 7.20
CA ASP A 32 -7.27 -3.79 6.68
C ASP A 32 -5.92 -3.36 6.13
N LEU A 33 -5.89 -2.21 5.45
CA LEU A 33 -4.68 -1.63 4.89
C LEU A 33 -3.74 -1.15 6.00
N ALA A 34 -4.25 -0.48 7.03
CA ALA A 34 -3.46 -0.08 8.19
C ALA A 34 -2.83 -1.28 8.92
N GLU A 35 -3.64 -2.33 9.15
CA GLU A 35 -3.17 -3.57 9.77
C GLU A 35 -2.10 -4.27 8.93
N ALA A 36 -2.31 -4.41 7.62
CA ALA A 36 -1.36 -5.10 6.74
C ALA A 36 -0.05 -4.34 6.53
N THR A 37 -0.10 -3.01 6.48
CA THR A 37 1.09 -2.16 6.28
C THR A 37 1.84 -1.86 7.56
N ASN A 38 1.28 -2.25 8.72
CA ASN A 38 1.78 -1.86 10.05
C ASN A 38 1.92 -0.33 10.22
N LEU A 39 1.10 0.43 9.49
CA LEU A 39 1.02 1.88 9.57
C LEU A 39 -0.33 2.30 10.16
N GLY A 40 -0.33 3.38 10.94
CA GLY A 40 -1.59 3.99 11.36
C GLY A 40 -2.37 4.56 10.16
N SER A 41 -3.70 4.49 10.21
CA SER A 41 -4.57 5.02 9.15
C SER A 41 -4.29 6.50 8.83
N GLY A 42 -3.90 7.30 9.82
CA GLY A 42 -3.51 8.69 9.63
C GLY A 42 -2.22 8.85 8.81
N SER A 43 -1.23 7.96 8.99
CA SER A 43 0.00 7.95 8.21
C SER A 43 -0.27 7.52 6.76
N LEU A 44 -1.13 6.52 6.55
CA LEU A 44 -1.57 6.11 5.22
C LEU A 44 -2.31 7.26 4.51
N TYR A 45 -3.22 7.95 5.22
CA TYR A 45 -3.89 9.12 4.67
C TYR A 45 -2.93 10.26 4.36
N ALA A 46 -1.94 10.52 5.22
CA ALA A 46 -0.96 11.57 4.98
C ALA A 46 -0.04 11.27 3.79
N ALA A 47 0.28 9.99 3.56
CA ALA A 47 1.17 9.57 2.48
C ALA A 47 0.46 9.39 1.14
N PHE A 48 -0.75 8.84 1.15
CA PHE A 48 -1.45 8.41 -0.07
C PHE A 48 -2.78 9.13 -0.30
N GLY A 49 -3.23 9.98 0.63
CA GLY A 49 -4.44 10.79 0.51
C GLY A 49 -5.76 10.03 0.65
N SER A 50 -5.86 8.80 0.16
CA SER A 50 -7.07 7.98 0.21
C SER A 50 -6.79 6.50 -0.05
N LYS A 51 -7.82 5.65 0.11
CA LYS A 51 -7.78 4.24 -0.35
C LYS A 51 -7.46 4.15 -1.84
N GLU A 52 -8.04 5.04 -2.64
CA GLU A 52 -7.82 5.10 -4.09
C GLU A 52 -6.36 5.48 -4.40
N GLY A 53 -5.80 6.48 -3.71
CA GLY A 53 -4.40 6.85 -3.89
C GLY A 53 -3.43 5.72 -3.56
N LEU A 54 -3.69 4.96 -2.48
CA LEU A 54 -2.90 3.78 -2.14
C LEU A 54 -3.08 2.64 -3.17
N TYR A 55 -4.29 2.48 -3.71
CA TYR A 55 -4.55 1.50 -4.76
C TYR A 55 -3.81 1.84 -6.06
N LEU A 56 -3.82 3.12 -6.46
CA LEU A 56 -3.06 3.59 -7.63
C LEU A 56 -1.55 3.41 -7.43
N ALA A 57 -1.02 3.71 -6.24
CA ALA A 57 0.39 3.46 -5.92
C ALA A 57 0.75 1.97 -6.00
N ALA A 58 -0.12 1.09 -5.52
CA ALA A 58 0.04 -0.36 -5.64
C ALA A 58 0.04 -0.82 -7.11
N LEU A 59 -0.86 -0.29 -7.93
CA LEU A 59 -0.91 -0.59 -9.37
C LEU A 59 0.33 -0.05 -10.10
N ASP A 60 0.77 1.16 -9.78
CA ASP A 60 1.97 1.76 -10.35
C ASP A 60 3.20 0.90 -10.04
N ARG A 61 3.34 0.48 -8.78
CA ARG A 61 4.39 -0.42 -8.35
C ARG A 61 4.32 -1.79 -9.03
N TYR A 62 3.13 -2.35 -9.22
CA TYR A 62 2.96 -3.60 -9.97
C TYR A 62 3.39 -3.46 -11.45
N ARG A 63 3.22 -2.28 -12.05
CA ARG A 63 3.59 -2.01 -13.45
C ARG A 63 5.08 -1.74 -13.63
N HIS A 64 5.72 -1.14 -12.62
CA HIS A 64 7.13 -0.74 -12.67
C HIS A 64 8.09 -1.75 -12.00
N GLY A 65 7.60 -2.59 -11.10
CA GLY A 65 8.34 -3.70 -10.54
C GLY A 65 8.16 -4.95 -11.39
N THR A 66 9.25 -5.68 -11.67
CA THR A 66 9.14 -7.10 -12.03
C THR A 66 8.31 -7.76 -10.93
N PRO A 67 7.17 -8.40 -11.24
CA PRO A 67 6.32 -8.99 -10.20
C PRO A 67 7.21 -9.90 -9.33
N PRO A 68 7.17 -9.77 -7.99
CA PRO A 68 7.86 -10.72 -7.15
C PRO A 68 7.37 -12.11 -7.54
N HIS A 69 8.32 -13.02 -7.74
CA HIS A 69 8.02 -14.44 -7.93
C HIS A 69 7.49 -14.97 -6.60
N TRP A 70 6.18 -14.85 -6.38
CA TRP A 70 5.46 -15.57 -5.35
C TRP A 70 5.01 -16.93 -5.90
#